data_AF-A0A090WAY6-F1
#
_entry.id   AF-A0A090WAY6-F1
#
_cell.length_a   1.000
_cell.length_b   1.000
_cell.length_c   1.000
_cell.angle_alpha   90.00
_cell.angle_beta   90.00
_cell.angle_gamma   90.00
#
_symmetry.space_group_name_H-M   'P 1'
#
loop_
_entity.id
_entity.type
_entity.pdbx_description
1 polymer ?
#
loop_
_entity_poly.entity_id
_entity_poly.type
_entity_poly.pdbx_seq_one_letter_code
_entity_poly.pdbx_strand_id
1 'polypeptide(L)'
;MATNTHKQNKKPAQPLSQQFKDYWYAGTAEISSYELNQARYGENREGTAVLIYVTEDFLPEIQVKANNQNTTNIPILKLNATKNFNTGIYPYSIMQSTFYPVANNQHALKVSSSMQEWCGQMYAQLNNKEKFNIASLLILKEKLMKTLN
;
A
#
# COMPACT_ATOMS: atom_id res chain seq x y z
N MET A 1 -16.31 27.53 20.54
CA MET A 1 -16.30 26.72 19.30
C MET A 1 -15.11 27.18 18.47
N ALA A 2 -14.02 26.41 18.43
CA ALA A 2 -12.85 26.73 17.61
C ALA A 2 -12.78 25.72 16.46
N THR A 3 -13.15 26.15 15.26
CA THR A 3 -12.99 25.40 14.02
C THR A 3 -11.53 25.47 13.60
N ASN A 4 -10.69 24.62 14.19
CA ASN A 4 -9.33 24.39 13.70
C ASN A 4 -9.41 23.62 12.37
N THR A 5 -9.60 24.36 11.28
CA THR A 5 -9.41 23.87 9.92
C THR A 5 -7.91 23.79 9.65
N HIS A 6 -7.30 22.69 10.07
CA HIS A 6 -5.98 22.31 9.56
C HIS A 6 -6.13 21.93 8.07
N LYS A 7 -6.15 22.94 7.19
CA LYS A 7 -5.83 22.72 5.78
C LYS A 7 -4.40 22.17 5.76
N GLN A 8 -4.22 20.92 5.37
CA GLN A 8 -2.88 20.40 5.11
C GLN A 8 -2.21 21.34 4.11
N ASN A 9 -1.10 21.96 4.50
CA ASN A 9 -0.28 22.78 3.61
C ASN A 9 0.33 21.87 2.54
N LYS A 10 -0.41 21.67 1.44
CA LYS A 10 0.10 20.96 0.27
C LYS A 10 1.21 21.81 -0.33
N LYS A 11 2.32 21.17 -0.69
CA LYS A 11 3.36 21.82 -1.47
C LYS A 11 2.79 22.23 -2.85
N PRO A 12 3.46 23.11 -3.59
CA PRO A 12 3.13 23.31 -5.00
C PRO A 12 3.21 21.99 -5.77
N ALA A 13 2.29 21.77 -6.72
CA ALA A 13 2.33 20.62 -7.61
C ALA A 13 3.61 20.65 -8.45
N GLN A 14 4.33 19.53 -8.49
CA GLN A 14 5.48 19.40 -9.37
C GLN A 14 5.02 19.17 -10.81
N PRO A 15 5.53 19.94 -11.79
CA PRO A 15 5.23 19.70 -13.19
C PRO A 15 5.83 18.37 -13.63
N LEU A 16 5.02 17.54 -14.31
CA LEU A 16 5.48 16.27 -14.86
C LEU A 16 6.29 16.51 -16.14
N SER A 17 7.48 15.91 -16.23
CA SER A 17 8.29 15.91 -17.45
C SER A 17 7.58 15.15 -18.58
N GLN A 18 7.97 15.42 -19.83
CA GLN A 18 7.42 14.69 -20.97
C GLN A 18 7.77 13.20 -20.89
N GLN A 19 9.02 12.87 -20.54
CA GLN A 19 9.46 11.49 -20.33
C GLN A 19 8.60 10.74 -19.30
N PHE A 20 8.21 11.39 -18.20
CA PHE A 20 7.32 10.78 -17.21
C PHE A 20 5.97 10.44 -17.83
N LYS A 21 5.37 11.38 -18.58
CA LYS A 21 4.06 11.19 -19.21
C LYS A 21 4.11 10.08 -20.25
N ASP A 22 5.14 10.09 -21.10
CA ASP A 22 5.31 9.10 -22.18
C ASP A 22 5.45 7.69 -21.61
N TYR A 23 6.15 7.53 -20.48
CA TYR A 23 6.33 6.24 -19.83
C TYR A 23 5.09 5.80 -19.04
N TRP A 24 4.65 6.62 -18.09
CA TRP A 24 3.64 6.22 -17.12
C TRP A 24 2.21 6.30 -17.65
N TYR A 25 1.93 7.15 -18.64
CA TYR A 25 0.60 7.25 -19.25
C TYR A 25 0.45 6.47 -20.56
N ALA A 26 1.36 5.51 -20.82
CA ALA A 26 1.26 4.59 -21.96
C ALA A 26 0.16 3.51 -21.81
N GLY A 27 -0.55 3.48 -20.68
CA GLY A 27 -1.61 2.49 -20.42
C GLY A 27 -1.11 1.12 -19.96
N THR A 28 0.17 1.02 -19.58
CA THR A 28 0.81 -0.20 -19.09
C THR A 28 1.18 -0.10 -17.61
N ALA A 29 1.37 -1.26 -16.98
CA ALA A 29 1.96 -1.35 -15.64
C ALA A 29 3.44 -1.73 -15.75
N GLU A 30 4.26 -1.26 -14.82
CA GLU A 30 5.64 -1.73 -14.63
C GLU A 30 5.65 -2.81 -13.56
N ILE A 31 6.35 -3.92 -13.82
CA ILE A 31 6.51 -5.03 -12.89
C ILE A 31 8.00 -5.31 -12.72
N SER A 32 8.47 -5.22 -11.47
CA SER A 32 9.84 -5.58 -11.09
C SER A 32 9.79 -6.76 -10.12
N SER A 33 10.57 -7.81 -10.40
CA SER A 33 10.63 -9.03 -9.59
C SER A 33 12.04 -9.25 -9.05
N TYR A 34 12.13 -9.70 -7.80
CA TYR A 34 13.38 -9.87 -7.08
C TYR A 34 13.39 -11.19 -6.32
N GLU A 35 14.57 -11.80 -6.24
CA GLU A 35 14.86 -12.81 -5.22
C GLU A 35 14.90 -12.13 -3.85
N LEU A 36 14.21 -12.72 -2.87
CA LEU A 36 14.10 -12.20 -1.52
C LEU A 36 14.85 -13.11 -0.56
N ASN A 37 15.70 -12.53 0.27
CA ASN A 37 16.24 -13.18 1.46
C ASN A 37 15.68 -12.47 2.72
N GLN A 38 14.76 -13.15 3.41
CA GLN A 38 14.00 -12.59 4.53
C GLN A 38 14.37 -13.30 5.83
N ALA A 39 14.94 -12.56 6.79
CA ALA A 39 15.16 -13.08 8.13
C ALA A 39 13.82 -13.31 8.86
N ARG A 40 13.56 -14.54 9.31
CA ARG A 40 12.41 -14.92 10.12
C ARG A 40 12.72 -16.13 11.00
N TYR A 41 12.42 -16.02 12.31
CA TYR A 41 12.71 -17.05 13.32
C TYR A 41 14.20 -17.44 13.41
N GLY A 42 15.11 -16.46 13.28
CA GLY A 42 16.55 -16.70 13.37
C GLY A 42 17.19 -17.31 12.11
N GLU A 43 16.40 -17.60 11.07
CA GLU A 43 16.88 -18.13 9.80
C GLU A 43 16.59 -17.17 8.64
N ASN A 44 17.45 -17.22 7.64
CA ASN A 44 17.26 -16.54 6.35
C ASN A 44 16.35 -17.40 5.46
N ARG A 45 15.24 -16.83 5.01
CA ARG A 45 14.23 -17.50 4.18
C ARG A 45 14.25 -16.95 2.78
N GLU A 46 14.48 -17.83 1.82
CA GLU A 46 14.35 -17.49 0.40
C GLU A 46 12.88 -17.29 0.03
N GLY A 47 12.66 -16.42 -0.94
CA GLY A 47 11.33 -16.09 -1.44
C GLY A 47 11.39 -15.16 -2.63
N THR A 48 10.26 -14.54 -2.92
CA THR A 48 10.09 -13.61 -4.04
C THR A 48 9.52 -12.30 -3.54
N ALA A 49 10.04 -11.19 -4.04
CA ALA A 49 9.41 -9.87 -3.90
C ALA A 49 9.03 -9.33 -5.28
N VAL A 50 7.81 -8.82 -5.41
CA VAL A 50 7.33 -8.20 -6.67
C VAL A 50 6.82 -6.81 -6.38
N LEU A 51 7.25 -5.83 -7.19
CA LEU A 51 6.77 -4.47 -7.16
C LEU A 51 5.98 -4.22 -8.45
N ILE A 52 4.72 -3.83 -8.31
CA ILE A 52 3.84 -3.50 -9.43
C ILE A 52 3.48 -2.03 -9.34
N TYR A 53 3.89 -1.25 -10.34
CA TYR A 53 3.60 0.18 -10.43
C TYR A 53 2.61 0.45 -11.56
N VAL A 54 1.62 1.28 -11.29
CA VAL A 54 0.61 1.70 -12.28
C VAL A 54 0.12 3.10 -11.97
N THR A 55 -0.13 3.90 -13.00
CA THR A 55 -0.87 5.16 -12.82
C THR A 55 -2.36 4.91 -12.90
N GLU A 56 -3.08 5.43 -11.91
CA GLU A 56 -4.54 5.33 -11.84
C GLU A 56 -5.11 6.69 -11.45
N ASP A 57 -6.34 6.97 -11.87
CA ASP A 57 -7.13 8.05 -11.29
C ASP A 57 -7.75 7.58 -9.97
N PHE A 58 -7.74 8.44 -8.95
CA PHE A 58 -8.17 8.11 -7.60
C PHE A 58 -9.23 9.08 -7.11
N LEU A 59 -10.29 8.55 -6.49
CA LEU A 59 -11.36 9.33 -5.87
C LEU A 59 -10.96 9.65 -4.42
N PRO A 60 -10.58 10.89 -4.08
CA PRO A 60 -9.99 11.20 -2.77
C PRO A 60 -10.97 11.07 -1.60
N GLU A 61 -12.27 11.23 -1.83
CA GLU A 61 -13.29 11.16 -0.77
C GLU A 61 -13.54 9.73 -0.30
N ILE A 62 -13.79 8.82 -1.25
CA ILE A 62 -14.09 7.41 -1.00
C ILE A 62 -12.87 6.48 -1.08
N GLN A 63 -11.74 6.98 -1.60
CA GLN A 63 -10.42 6.34 -1.61
C GLN A 63 -10.34 5.00 -2.36
N VAL A 64 -10.91 5.01 -3.56
CA VAL A 64 -10.88 3.91 -4.54
C VAL A 64 -10.43 4.44 -5.90
N LYS A 65 -10.11 3.52 -6.82
CA LYS A 65 -9.86 3.83 -8.23
C LYS A 65 -11.10 4.49 -8.85
N ALA A 66 -10.89 5.53 -9.65
CA ALA A 66 -11.94 6.14 -10.46
C ALA A 66 -12.18 5.30 -11.73
N ASN A 67 -13.44 5.09 -12.08
CA ASN A 67 -13.82 4.40 -13.32
C ASN A 67 -14.00 5.37 -14.50
N ASN A 68 -14.30 6.64 -14.19
CA ASN A 68 -14.52 7.71 -15.17
C ASN A 68 -13.61 8.89 -14.83
N GLN A 69 -13.20 9.64 -15.86
CA GLN A 69 -12.45 10.87 -15.64
C GLN A 69 -13.35 11.98 -15.09
N ASN A 70 -12.88 12.65 -14.04
CA ASN A 70 -13.52 13.80 -13.42
C ASN A 70 -12.43 14.78 -12.98
N THR A 71 -12.74 16.07 -12.96
CA THR A 71 -11.84 17.12 -12.46
C THR A 71 -11.50 16.96 -10.98
N THR A 72 -12.30 16.20 -10.22
CA THR A 72 -12.04 15.89 -8.81
C THR A 72 -11.14 14.66 -8.60
N ASN A 73 -10.84 13.89 -9.65
CA ASN A 73 -9.93 12.76 -9.57
C ASN A 73 -8.51 13.26 -9.28
N ILE A 74 -7.76 12.51 -8.47
CA ILE A 74 -6.34 12.75 -8.27
C ILE A 74 -5.57 11.66 -9.02
N PRO A 75 -4.73 12.00 -10.00
CA PRO A 75 -3.83 11.04 -10.62
C PRO A 75 -2.79 10.59 -9.59
N ILE A 76 -2.63 9.27 -9.44
CA ILE A 76 -1.69 8.65 -8.51
C ILE A 76 -0.77 7.68 -9.25
N LEU A 77 0.44 7.52 -8.72
CA LEU A 77 1.27 6.35 -8.93
C LEU A 77 0.98 5.37 -7.79
N LYS A 78 0.39 4.23 -8.13
CA LYS A 78 0.08 3.16 -7.20
C LYS A 78 1.16 2.11 -7.25
N LEU A 79 1.69 1.77 -6.08
CA LEU A 79 2.56 0.61 -5.88
C LEU A 79 1.76 -0.50 -5.21
N ASN A 80 1.82 -1.73 -5.74
CA ASN A 80 1.55 -2.95 -5.00
C ASN A 80 2.88 -3.70 -4.81
N ALA A 81 3.40 -3.72 -3.60
CA ALA A 81 4.59 -4.46 -3.23
C ALA A 81 4.18 -5.78 -2.55
N THR A 82 4.65 -6.91 -3.05
CA THR A 82 4.42 -8.23 -2.46
C THR A 82 5.72 -8.86 -1.97
N LYS A 83 5.63 -9.64 -0.89
CA LYS A 83 6.70 -10.52 -0.42
C LYS A 83 6.09 -11.86 -0.09
N ASN A 84 6.62 -12.91 -0.68
CA ASN A 84 6.21 -14.28 -0.41
C ASN A 84 7.45 -15.10 -0.07
N PHE A 85 7.44 -15.78 1.07
CA PHE A 85 8.56 -16.64 1.50
C PHE A 85 8.03 -17.75 2.41
N ASN A 86 8.77 -18.86 2.51
CA ASN A 86 8.40 -19.99 3.36
C ASN A 86 9.29 -20.03 4.61
N THR A 87 8.69 -20.34 5.76
CA THR A 87 9.42 -20.54 7.03
C THR A 87 10.00 -21.95 7.19
N GLY A 88 9.84 -22.82 6.19
CA GLY A 88 10.15 -24.25 6.25
C GLY A 88 8.93 -25.10 6.61
N ILE A 89 7.99 -24.55 7.40
CA ILE A 89 6.76 -25.26 7.83
C ILE A 89 5.47 -24.60 7.32
N TYR A 90 5.49 -23.30 6.98
CA TYR A 90 4.34 -22.61 6.38
C TYR A 90 4.74 -21.31 5.67
N PRO A 91 3.92 -20.83 4.69
CA PRO A 91 4.21 -19.62 3.93
C PRO A 91 3.81 -18.34 4.66
N TYR A 92 4.52 -17.26 4.35
CA TYR A 92 4.10 -15.88 4.54
C TYR A 92 3.71 -15.29 3.18
N SER A 93 2.54 -14.65 3.13
CA SER A 93 2.11 -13.84 1.99
C SER A 93 1.82 -12.42 2.47
N ILE A 94 2.63 -11.46 2.04
CA ILE A 94 2.56 -10.06 2.47
C ILE A 94 2.33 -9.19 1.25
N MET A 95 1.39 -8.25 1.34
CA MET A 95 1.16 -7.24 0.31
C MET A 95 1.00 -5.86 0.94
N GLN A 96 1.61 -4.84 0.35
CA GLN A 96 1.43 -3.44 0.69
C GLN A 96 1.10 -2.64 -0.56
N SER A 97 -0.01 -1.90 -0.53
CA SER A 97 -0.41 -0.96 -1.57
C SER A 97 -0.19 0.48 -1.09
N THR A 98 0.47 1.31 -1.90
CA THR A 98 0.68 2.74 -1.63
C THR A 98 0.09 3.57 -2.76
N PHE A 99 -0.74 4.55 -2.43
CA PHE A 99 -1.48 5.39 -3.39
C PHE A 99 -0.90 6.81 -3.35
N TYR A 100 0.11 7.08 -4.19
CA TYR A 100 0.90 8.30 -4.09
C TYR A 100 0.55 9.31 -5.20
N PRO A 101 0.19 10.58 -4.90
CA PRO A 101 -0.11 11.57 -5.93
C PRO A 101 1.08 11.84 -6.85
N VAL A 102 0.89 11.75 -8.17
CA VAL A 102 1.96 12.04 -9.14
C VAL A 102 2.44 13.49 -9.07
N ALA A 103 1.58 14.39 -8.58
CA ALA A 103 1.92 15.80 -8.35
C ALA A 103 2.99 16.01 -7.26
N ASN A 104 3.36 14.96 -6.51
CA ASN A 104 4.41 14.98 -5.48
C ASN A 104 4.31 16.17 -4.51
N ASN A 105 3.09 16.48 -4.10
CA ASN A 105 2.79 17.71 -3.36
C ASN A 105 2.19 17.46 -1.97
N GLN A 106 2.01 16.20 -1.60
CA GLN A 106 1.43 15.75 -0.34
C GLN A 106 1.87 14.30 -0.07
N HIS A 107 1.60 13.81 1.13
CA HIS A 107 1.82 12.40 1.47
C HIS A 107 0.89 11.47 0.67
N ALA A 108 1.17 10.17 0.69
CA ALA A 108 0.29 9.16 0.10
C ALA A 108 -1.16 9.36 0.59
N LEU A 109 -2.12 9.21 -0.32
CA LEU A 109 -3.55 9.38 -0.01
C LEU A 109 -4.06 8.20 0.82
N LYS A 110 -3.51 7.02 0.58
CA LYS A 110 -3.84 5.78 1.25
C LYS A 110 -2.62 4.86 1.26
N VAL A 111 -2.49 4.09 2.31
CA VAL A 111 -1.61 2.92 2.38
C VAL A 111 -2.44 1.77 2.93
N SER A 112 -2.37 0.59 2.33
CA SER A 112 -3.00 -0.61 2.87
C SER A 112 -1.99 -1.75 2.88
N SER A 113 -1.99 -2.53 3.95
CA SER A 113 -1.10 -3.67 4.11
C SER A 113 -1.90 -4.88 4.55
N SER A 114 -1.58 -6.04 4.00
CA SER A 114 -2.10 -7.33 4.42
C SER A 114 -0.98 -8.33 4.62
N MET A 115 -1.20 -9.25 5.55
CA MET A 115 -0.32 -10.40 5.76
C MET A 115 -1.16 -11.62 6.12
N GLN A 116 -0.78 -12.75 5.54
CA GLN A 116 -1.31 -14.07 5.88
C GLN A 116 -0.16 -14.97 6.28
N GLU A 117 -0.29 -15.61 7.44
CA GLU A 117 0.66 -16.59 7.97
C GLU A 117 -0.08 -17.61 8.85
N TRP A 118 0.66 -18.48 9.56
CA TRP A 118 0.08 -19.57 10.35
C TRP A 118 -0.86 -19.10 11.46
N CYS A 119 -0.48 -18.07 12.21
CA CYS A 119 -1.24 -17.56 13.35
C CYS A 119 -2.51 -16.84 12.91
N GLY A 120 -2.58 -16.37 11.65
CA GLY A 120 -3.79 -15.78 11.11
C GLY A 120 -3.58 -14.84 9.93
N GLN A 121 -4.52 -13.91 9.83
CA GLN A 121 -4.55 -12.87 8.80
C GLN A 121 -4.64 -11.50 9.45
N MET A 122 -3.95 -10.54 8.87
CA MET A 122 -4.05 -9.14 9.26
C MET A 122 -4.27 -8.25 8.04
N TYR A 123 -5.05 -7.21 8.25
CA TYR A 123 -5.22 -6.09 7.34
C TYR A 123 -5.08 -4.80 8.12
N ALA A 124 -4.33 -3.84 7.59
CA ALA A 124 -4.23 -2.50 8.11
C ALA A 124 -4.36 -1.49 6.97
N GLN A 125 -5.04 -0.39 7.20
CA GLN A 125 -5.20 0.68 6.23
C GLN A 125 -5.01 2.02 6.92
N LEU A 126 -4.16 2.85 6.35
CA LEU A 126 -4.01 4.25 6.67
C LEU A 126 -4.67 5.09 5.57
N ASN A 127 -5.56 5.98 5.98
CA ASN A 127 -6.26 6.92 5.11
C ASN A 127 -5.77 8.33 5.45
N ASN A 128 -5.20 9.03 4.46
CA ASN A 128 -4.79 10.43 4.58
C ASN A 128 -5.91 11.33 4.07
N LYS A 129 -6.75 11.81 5.00
CA LYS A 129 -7.82 12.79 4.75
C LYS A 129 -7.44 14.11 5.43
N GLU A 130 -8.37 14.78 6.11
CA GLU A 130 -8.04 15.95 6.94
C GLU A 130 -7.06 15.59 8.06
N LYS A 131 -7.26 14.41 8.66
CA LYS A 131 -6.36 13.77 9.62
C LYS A 131 -6.05 12.35 9.14
N PHE A 132 -4.92 11.81 9.57
CA PHE A 132 -4.63 10.41 9.38
C PHE A 132 -5.61 9.56 10.19
N ASN A 133 -6.22 8.57 9.53
CA ASN A 133 -7.04 7.56 10.17
C ASN A 133 -6.44 6.18 9.87
N ILE A 134 -6.35 5.34 10.90
CA ILE A 134 -5.84 3.97 10.76
C ILE A 134 -6.95 3.02 11.19
N ALA A 135 -7.26 2.05 10.34
CA ALA A 135 -8.13 0.92 10.64
C ALA A 135 -7.35 -0.37 10.47
N SER A 136 -7.51 -1.30 11.41
CA SER A 136 -6.85 -2.61 11.34
C SER A 136 -7.80 -3.72 11.76
N LEU A 137 -7.71 -4.86 11.10
CA LEU A 137 -8.38 -6.10 11.43
C LEU A 137 -7.33 -7.19 11.59
N LEU A 138 -7.40 -7.93 12.70
CA LEU A 138 -6.57 -9.09 12.97
C LEU A 138 -7.48 -10.28 13.24
N ILE A 139 -7.34 -11.32 12.44
CA ILE A 139 -8.03 -12.60 12.62
C ILE A 139 -6.97 -13.59 13.09
N LEU A 140 -6.96 -13.89 14.39
CA LEU A 140 -6.11 -14.93 14.94
C LEU A 140 -6.84 -16.26 14.91
N LYS A 141 -6.12 -17.34 14.59
CA LYS A 141 -6.53 -18.65 15.06
C LYS A 141 -6.32 -18.66 16.57
N GLU A 142 -7.43 -18.79 17.29
CA GLU A 142 -7.44 -18.98 18.74
C GLU A 142 -6.43 -20.08 19.11
N LYS A 143 -5.31 -19.70 19.74
CA LYS A 143 -4.40 -20.70 20.30
C LYS A 143 -5.06 -21.16 21.59
N LEU A 144 -5.39 -22.45 21.64
CA LEU A 144 -5.61 -23.22 22.87
C LEU A 144 -4.69 -22.67 23.98
N MET A 145 -5.26 -21.87 24.90
CA MET A 145 -4.74 -21.76 26.26
C MET A 145 -5.24 -22.97 27.05
N LYS A 146 -4.82 -24.17 26.63
CA LYS A 146 -4.87 -25.37 27.46
C LYS A 146 -3.48 -26.02 27.46
N THR A 147 -2.83 -25.84 28.61
CA THR A 147 -1.81 -26.71 29.22
C THR A 147 -0.56 -27.02 28.40
N LEU A 148 0.49 -26.24 28.66
CA LEU A 148 1.84 -26.75 28.92
C LEU A 148 2.40 -26.03 30.15
N ASN A 149 1.97 -26.52 31.31
CA ASN A 149 2.74 -26.79 32.53
C ASN A 149 1.80 -27.48 33.53
#